data_AF-A0A1Q7NI25-F1
#
_entry.id   AF-A0A1Q7NI25-F1
#
_cell.length_a   1.000
_cell.length_b   1.000
_cell.length_c   1.000
_cell.angle_alpha   90.00
_cell.angle_beta   90.00
_cell.angle_gamma   90.00
#
_symmetry.space_group_name_H-M   'P 1'
#
loop_
_entity.id
_entity.type
_entity.pdbx_description
1 polymer ?
#
loop_
_entity_poly.entity_id
_entity_poly.type
_entity_poly.pdbx_seq_one_letter_code
_entity_poly.pdbx_strand_id
1 'polypeptide(L)' 'MMEENPNVSYEIRVSAGKAGTDPEAPDWEVAELENGVVKDSADIYDNLTLAEAHQIAGMWTKKKEEAEGSAD' A
#
# COMPACT_ATOMS: atom_id res chain seq x y z
N MET A 1 -12.44 -25.16 -9.28
CA MET A 1 -13.20 -23.90 -9.22
C MET A 1 -12.19 -22.83 -8.83
N MET A 2 -11.63 -22.11 -9.80
CA MET A 2 -11.03 -20.81 -9.49
C MET A 2 -12.23 -19.86 -9.43
N GLU A 3 -12.69 -19.54 -8.23
CA GLU A 3 -13.57 -18.39 -8.05
C GLU A 3 -12.70 -17.16 -8.29
N GLU A 4 -12.63 -16.73 -9.55
CA GLU A 4 -12.19 -15.38 -9.90
C GLU A 4 -13.19 -14.44 -9.24
N ASN A 5 -12.82 -13.89 -8.08
CA ASN A 5 -13.64 -12.92 -7.37
C ASN A 5 -13.82 -11.70 -8.29
N PRO A 6 -15.01 -11.47 -8.87
CA PRO A 6 -15.12 -10.71 -10.11
C PRO A 6 -14.97 -9.19 -9.95
N ASN A 7 -14.55 -8.68 -8.78
CA ASN A 7 -14.38 -7.25 -8.52
C ASN A 7 -13.32 -6.94 -7.44
N VAL A 8 -12.33 -7.81 -7.21
CA VAL A 8 -11.26 -7.45 -6.24
C VAL A 8 -10.29 -6.47 -6.89
N SER A 9 -10.22 -5.24 -6.36
CA SER A 9 -9.21 -4.25 -6.75
C SER A 9 -8.14 -4.12 -5.67
N TYR A 10 -6.90 -3.90 -6.09
CA TYR A 10 -5.79 -3.60 -5.20
C TYR A 10 -5.26 -2.19 -5.48
N GLU A 11 -5.09 -1.39 -4.43
CA GLU A 11 -4.56 -0.03 -4.52
C GLU A 11 -3.43 0.15 -3.51
N ILE A 12 -2.35 0.84 -3.92
CA ILE A 12 -1.31 1.29 -2.99
C ILE A 12 -1.63 2.70 -2.54
N ARG A 13 -1.79 2.89 -1.23
CA ARG A 13 -2.19 4.17 -0.65
C ARG A 13 -1.12 4.70 0.30
N VAL A 14 -0.87 6.00 0.20
CA VAL A 14 -0.12 6.78 1.20
C VAL A 14 -1.12 7.46 2.14
N SER A 15 -0.97 7.25 3.44
CA SER A 15 -1.81 7.85 4.49
C SER A 15 -0.97 8.39 5.64
N ALA A 16 -1.58 9.21 6.48
CA ALA A 16 -1.04 9.48 7.80
C ALA A 16 -1.07 8.15 8.58
N GLY A 17 0.11 7.69 8.99
CA GLY A 17 0.32 6.56 9.84
C GLY A 17 -0.02 6.84 11.30
N LYS A 18 0.33 5.88 12.15
CA LYS A 18 0.04 5.97 13.58
C LYS A 18 0.91 7.05 14.22
N ALA A 19 0.25 8.00 14.89
CA ALA A 19 0.94 8.99 15.71
C ALA A 19 1.76 8.27 16.79
N GLY A 20 3.08 8.44 16.71
CA GLY A 20 4.01 7.98 17.73
C GLY A 20 4.02 8.89 18.96
N THR A 21 4.93 8.62 19.89
CA THR A 21 5.17 9.49 21.05
C THR A 21 6.06 10.69 20.74
N ASP A 22 6.73 10.67 19.58
CA ASP A 22 7.60 11.74 19.13
C ASP A 22 6.88 12.59 18.06
N PRO A 23 6.56 13.87 18.34
CA PRO A 23 5.86 14.75 17.41
C PRO A 23 6.74 15.22 16.25
N GLU A 24 8.07 15.05 16.33
CA GLU A 24 8.99 15.40 15.25
C GLU A 24 9.32 14.19 14.36
N ALA A 25 8.93 12.99 14.79
CA ALA A 25 9.13 11.79 14.02
C ALA A 25 8.17 11.71 12.82
N PRO A 26 8.62 11.15 11.69
CA PRO A 26 7.78 10.91 10.54
C PRO A 26 6.58 10.00 10.87
N ASP A 27 5.40 10.40 10.40
CA ASP A 27 4.12 9.77 10.69
C ASP A 27 3.38 9.34 9.43
N TRP A 28 4.07 9.03 8.33
CA TRP A 28 3.43 8.53 7.11
C TRP A 28 3.51 7.01 7.03
N GLU A 29 2.52 6.42 6.37
CA GLU A 29 2.47 5.01 6.07
C GLU A 29 2.10 4.75 4.61
N VAL A 30 2.49 3.56 4.13
CA VAL A 30 2.06 3.00 2.86
C VAL A 30 1.39 1.66 3.14
N ALA A 31 0.18 1.48 2.63
CA ALA A 31 -0.58 0.25 2.77
C ALA A 31 -1.19 -0.19 1.44
N GLU A 32 -1.31 -1.50 1.28
CA GLU A 32 -2.11 -2.09 0.22
C GLU A 32 -3.58 -2.21 0.66
N LEU A 33 -4.48 -1.69 -0.17
CA LEU A 33 -5.92 -1.73 0.05
C LEU A 33 -6.51 -2.76 -0.90
N GLU A 34 -7.27 -3.70 -0.34
CA GLU A 34 -8.12 -4.61 -1.11
C GLU A 34 -9.54 -4.04 -1.08
N ASN A 35 -10.08 -3.67 -2.25
CA ASN A 35 -11.39 -3.02 -2.40
C ASN A 35 -11.53 -1.73 -1.58
N GLY A 36 -10.46 -0.94 -1.51
CA GLY A 36 -10.43 0.31 -0.74
C GLY A 36 -10.33 0.12 0.78
N VAL A 37 -10.05 -1.10 1.26
CA VAL A 37 -9.92 -1.43 2.68
C VAL A 37 -8.57 -2.08 2.95
N VAL A 38 -7.86 -1.60 3.97
CA VAL A 38 -6.65 -2.27 4.49
C VAL A 38 -7.09 -3.54 5.23
N LYS A 39 -6.62 -4.70 4.77
CA LYS A 39 -6.90 -6.00 5.41
C LYS A 39 -5.92 -6.26 6.54
N ASP A 40 -6.29 -7.13 7.48
CA ASP A 40 -5.37 -7.56 8.55
C ASP A 40 -4.11 -8.26 8.03
N SER A 41 -4.19 -8.86 6.85
CA SER A 41 -3.07 -9.50 6.16
C SER A 41 -2.30 -8.56 5.22
N ALA A 42 -2.67 -7.28 5.13
CA ALA A 42 -2.00 -6.34 4.25
C ALA A 42 -0.61 -6.01 4.79
N ASP A 43 0.36 -5.91 3.88
CA ASP A 43 1.66 -5.35 4.21
C ASP A 43 1.52 -3.83 4.41
N ILE A 44 1.97 -3.34 5.57
CA ILE A 44 1.93 -1.93 5.95
C ILE A 44 3.34 -1.50 6.34
N TYR A 45 3.81 -0.40 5.76
CA TYR A 45 5.08 0.24 6.10
C TYR A 45 4.78 1.57 6.75
N ASP A 46 5.14 1.73 8.03
CA ASP A 46 4.88 2.92 8.83
C ASP A 46 6.17 3.62 9.27
N ASN A 47 6.03 4.75 9.97
CA ASN A 47 7.14 5.60 10.43
C ASN A 47 8.01 6.15 9.28
N LEU A 48 7.37 6.45 8.14
CA LEU A 48 8.04 6.95 6.95
C LEU A 48 7.92 8.47 6.86
N THR A 49 8.97 9.13 6.36
CA THR A 49 8.80 10.50 5.87
C THR A 49 7.87 10.50 4.67
N LEU A 50 7.20 11.62 4.40
CA LEU A 50 6.34 11.76 3.22
C LEU A 50 7.08 11.40 1.92
N ALA A 51 8.37 11.78 1.82
CA ALA A 51 9.20 11.47 0.66
C ALA A 51 9.42 9.95 0.51
N GLU A 52 9.75 9.25 1.60
CA GLU A 52 9.92 7.79 1.61
C GLU A 52 8.61 7.08 1.28
N ALA A 53 7.49 7.52 1.85
CA ALA A 53 6.18 6.96 1.57
C ALA A 53 5.83 7.05 0.07
N HIS A 54 6.09 8.20 -0.57
CA HIS A 54 5.90 8.33 -2.01
C HIS A 54 6.84 7.45 -2.84
N GLN A 55 8.10 7.29 -2.43
CA GLN A 55 9.05 6.41 -3.11
C GLN A 55 8.62 4.95 -3.03
N ILE A 56 8.21 4.49 -1.84
CA ILE A 56 7.74 3.11 -1.61
C ILE A 56 6.45 2.87 -2.38
N ALA A 57 5.49 3.80 -2.32
CA ALA A 57 4.24 3.68 -3.06
C ALA A 57 4.48 3.54 -4.56
N GLY A 58 5.35 4.38 -5.14
CA GLY A 58 5.70 4.30 -6.56
C GLY A 58 6.36 2.97 -6.95
N MET A 59 7.26 2.45 -6.11
CA MET A 59 7.88 1.15 -6.33
C MET A 59 6.86 0.01 -6.30
N TRP A 60 5.91 0.05 -5.38
CA TRP A 60 4.89 -0.98 -5.21
C TRP A 60 3.88 -0.97 -6.34
N THR A 61 3.41 0.21 -6.73
CA THR A 61 2.54 0.38 -7.90
C THR A 61 3.21 -0.21 -9.13
N LYS A 62 4.49 0.12 -9.38
CA LYS A 62 5.22 -0.43 -10.53
C LYS A 62 5.31 -1.96 -10.48
N LYS A 63 5.61 -2.55 -9.33
CA LYS A 63 5.65 -4.01 -9.17
C LYS A 63 4.31 -4.67 -9.47
N LYS A 64 3.20 -4.03 -9.07
CA LYS A 64 1.84 -4.52 -9.39
C LYS A 64 1.56 -4.41 -10.88
N GLU A 65 1.84 -3.27 -11.50
CA GLU A 65 1.70 -3.07 -12.94
C GLU A 65 2.53 -4.11 -13.72
N GLU A 66 3.74 -4.44 -13.27
CA GLU A 66 4.59 -5.48 -13.87
C GLU A 66 4.00 -6.89 -13.68
N ALA A 67 3.41 -7.18 -12.51
CA ALA A 67 2.79 -8.47 -12.23
C ALA A 67 1.48 -8.69 -12.99
N GLU A 68 0.63 -7.66 -13.08
CA GLU A 68 -0.62 -7.67 -13.83
C GLU A 68 -0.39 -7.59 -15.35
N GLY A 69 0.63 -6.86 -15.79
CA GLY A 69 1.03 -6.74 -17.19
C GLY A 69 1.79 -7.96 -17.76
N SER A 70 2.25 -8.88 -16.89
CA SER A 70 2.87 -10.16 -17.30
C SER A 70 1.84 -11.29 -17.44
N ALA A 71 0.54 -10.98 -17.39
CA ALA A 71 -0.55 -11.95 -17.55
C ALA A 71 -1.07 -12.07 -19.00
N ASP A 72 -0.39 -11.47 -19.98
CA ASP A 72 -0.70 -11.57 -21.43
C ASP A 72 0.16 -12.62 -22.16
#